data_AF-T1B7A2-F1
#
_entry.id   AF-T1B7A2-F1
#
_cell.length_a   1.000
_cell.length_b   1.000
_cell.length_c   1.000
_cell.angle_alpha   90.00
_cell.angle_beta   90.00
_cell.angle_gamma   90.00
#
_symmetry.space_group_name_H-M   'P 1'
#
loop_
_entity.id
_entity.type
_entity.pdbx_description
1 polymer ?
#
loop_
_entity_poly.entity_id
_entity_poly.type
_entity_poly.pdbx_seq_one_letter_code
_entity_poly.pdbx_strand_id
1 'polypeptide(L)'
;GLAILTEGILVAPLEGLAEVHLRESADGPYIELYYAGPIRAAGGTAQALSVLLADIVRRDLGLAAYRPEREEVERYQEEIPLYKYYQHLQYVPTAEEIAQVVQHVPVAISGESTEGDAEVSAFRNLARVPTNGIRGGACLVIAEGLCQKAAKIRKTVDKLGLDGWEFLADLGHHKTDDEDQSTPKYLQDSVGGRPVLAHPGRPGGFRLVYGRARTT
;
A
#
# COMPACT_ATOMS: atom_id res chain seq x y z
N GLY A 1 14.20 9.31 -9.58
CA GLY A 1 14.15 7.83 -9.61
C GLY A 1 12.76 7.31 -9.95
N LEU A 2 11.73 7.65 -9.17
CA LEU A 2 10.37 7.08 -9.33
C LEU A 2 9.80 7.31 -10.74
N ALA A 3 9.94 8.52 -11.30
CA ALA A 3 9.49 8.84 -12.65
C ALA A 3 10.12 7.95 -13.75
N ILE A 4 11.36 7.48 -13.57
CA ILE A 4 12.01 6.57 -14.53
C ILE A 4 11.43 5.16 -14.39
N LEU A 5 11.24 4.70 -13.14
CA LEU A 5 10.64 3.39 -12.84
C LEU A 5 9.18 3.29 -13.25
N THR A 6 8.47 4.41 -13.32
CA THR A 6 7.07 4.50 -13.75
C THR A 6 6.92 4.99 -15.20
N GLU A 7 8.01 5.02 -15.96
CA GLU A 7 8.07 5.48 -17.36
C GLU A 7 7.50 6.89 -17.59
N GLY A 8 7.38 7.71 -16.53
CA GLY A 8 6.80 9.05 -16.57
C GLY A 8 5.30 9.09 -16.88
N ILE A 9 4.63 7.94 -16.95
CA ILE A 9 3.21 7.82 -17.32
C ILE A 9 2.30 8.10 -16.10
N LEU A 10 2.78 7.78 -14.91
CA LEU A 10 2.01 7.87 -13.67
C LEU A 10 2.20 9.21 -12.98
N VAL A 11 1.13 9.75 -12.40
CA VAL A 11 1.12 10.98 -11.57
C VAL A 11 1.80 10.81 -10.21
N ALA A 12 2.17 9.58 -9.83
CA ALA A 12 2.82 9.24 -8.56
C ALA A 12 3.95 10.20 -8.12
N PRO A 13 4.91 10.55 -9.00
CA PRO A 13 6.04 11.38 -8.62
C PRO A 13 5.71 12.86 -8.41
N LEU A 14 4.55 13.33 -8.87
CA LEU A 14 4.17 14.75 -8.83
C LEU A 14 3.06 15.03 -7.82
N GLU A 15 2.02 14.20 -7.80
CA GLU A 15 0.81 14.44 -6.99
C GLU A 15 0.66 13.43 -5.84
N GLY A 16 1.41 12.33 -5.86
CA GLY A 16 1.27 11.25 -4.89
C GLY A 16 2.20 11.37 -3.68
N LEU A 17 3.49 11.60 -3.91
CA LEU A 17 4.46 11.92 -2.87
C LEU A 17 4.57 13.43 -2.75
N ALA A 18 3.89 14.02 -1.76
CA ALA A 18 3.80 15.45 -1.60
C ALA A 18 5.13 16.05 -1.13
N GLU A 19 5.71 15.48 -0.07
CA GLU A 19 6.94 15.99 0.53
C GLU A 19 7.86 14.85 0.98
N VAL A 20 9.15 15.16 1.11
CA VAL A 20 10.15 14.28 1.72
C VAL A 20 10.84 15.08 2.81
N HIS A 21 10.77 14.60 4.04
CA HIS A 21 11.36 15.26 5.20
C HIS A 21 12.56 14.49 5.73
N LEU A 22 13.52 15.23 6.25
CA LEU A 22 14.57 14.69 7.09
C LEU A 22 14.16 14.92 8.55
N ARG A 23 14.07 13.84 9.33
CA ARG A 23 13.69 13.87 10.74
C ARG A 23 14.84 13.42 11.61
N GLU A 24 14.96 13.99 12.79
CA GLU A 24 16.02 13.65 13.74
C GLU A 24 15.60 12.44 14.61
N SER A 25 16.57 11.57 14.92
CA SER A 25 16.43 10.47 15.88
C SER A 25 17.73 10.32 16.68
N ALA A 26 17.69 9.58 17.79
CA ALA A 26 18.87 9.29 18.60
C ALA A 26 19.97 8.56 17.81
N ASP A 27 19.57 7.71 16.85
CA ASP A 27 20.48 6.95 15.98
C ASP A 27 21.00 7.78 14.78
N GLY A 28 20.50 9.01 14.60
CA GLY A 28 20.80 9.89 13.47
C GLY A 28 19.56 10.27 12.64
N PRO A 29 19.72 11.16 11.66
CA PRO A 29 18.62 11.62 10.83
C PRO A 29 18.10 10.51 9.89
N TYR A 30 16.78 10.43 9.72
CA TYR A 30 16.09 9.45 8.87
C TYR A 30 15.11 10.13 7.91
N ILE A 31 14.72 9.42 6.83
CA ILE A 31 13.78 9.91 5.82
C ILE A 31 12.34 9.62 6.25
N GLU A 32 11.49 10.65 6.15
CA GLU A 32 10.02 10.53 6.17
C GLU A 32 9.46 10.89 4.78
N LEU A 33 8.64 9.98 4.24
CA LEU A 33 7.90 10.18 3.00
C LEU A 33 6.48 10.65 3.34
N TYR A 34 6.08 11.80 2.83
CA TYR A 34 4.79 12.40 3.11
C TYR A 34 3.87 12.27 1.89
N TYR A 35 2.92 11.32 1.94
CA TYR A 35 2.04 10.99 0.84
C TYR A 35 0.70 11.75 0.89
N ALA A 36 0.16 12.06 -0.28
CA ALA A 36 -1.18 12.60 -0.46
C ALA A 36 -2.12 11.55 -1.08
N GLY A 37 -3.44 11.77 -0.95
CA GLY A 37 -4.48 10.87 -1.50
C GLY A 37 -4.35 10.50 -3.00
N PRO A 38 -3.91 11.41 -3.90
CA PRO A 38 -3.71 11.09 -5.31
C PRO A 38 -2.71 9.96 -5.58
N ILE A 39 -1.90 9.53 -4.60
CA ILE A 39 -1.02 8.36 -4.72
C ILE A 39 -1.77 7.09 -5.12
N ARG A 40 -3.10 7.01 -4.88
CA ARG A 40 -3.94 5.89 -5.37
C ARG A 40 -3.83 5.70 -6.88
N ALA A 41 -3.80 6.79 -7.66
CA ALA A 41 -3.76 6.75 -9.12
C ALA A 41 -2.43 6.18 -9.67
N ALA A 42 -1.37 6.17 -8.86
CA ALA A 42 -0.10 5.54 -9.19
C ALA A 42 -0.19 4.01 -9.26
N GLY A 43 -1.12 3.42 -8.49
CA GLY A 43 -1.21 1.98 -8.28
C GLY A 43 -0.12 1.42 -7.34
N GLY A 44 -0.42 0.25 -6.77
CA GLY A 44 0.38 -0.36 -5.70
C GLY A 44 1.86 -0.61 -6.03
N THR A 45 2.21 -0.91 -7.29
CA THR A 45 3.62 -1.14 -7.63
C THR A 45 4.44 0.15 -7.50
N ALA A 46 3.92 1.29 -7.99
CA ALA A 46 4.63 2.56 -7.92
C ALA A 46 4.71 3.08 -6.47
N GLN A 47 3.64 2.88 -5.69
CA GLN A 47 3.62 3.15 -4.25
C GLN A 47 4.79 2.45 -3.54
N ALA A 48 4.88 1.12 -3.64
CA ALA A 48 5.93 0.39 -2.95
C ALA A 48 7.35 0.67 -3.50
N LEU A 49 7.49 0.89 -4.81
CA LEU A 49 8.77 1.29 -5.39
C LEU A 49 9.25 2.66 -4.90
N SER A 50 8.34 3.57 -4.55
CA SER A 50 8.72 4.87 -3.97
C SER A 50 9.38 4.71 -2.60
N VAL A 51 8.88 3.79 -1.77
CA VAL A 51 9.47 3.45 -0.47
C VAL A 51 10.84 2.78 -0.66
N LEU A 52 10.94 1.81 -1.58
CA LEU A 52 12.20 1.14 -1.88
C LEU A 52 13.27 2.10 -2.39
N LEU A 53 12.88 3.04 -3.26
CA LEU A 53 13.80 4.05 -3.77
C LEU A 53 14.30 4.98 -2.66
N ALA A 54 13.43 5.37 -1.73
CA ALA A 54 13.83 6.15 -0.57
C ALA A 54 14.82 5.37 0.33
N ASP A 55 14.65 4.05 0.46
CA ASP A 55 15.62 3.20 1.15
C ASP A 55 17.01 3.24 0.48
N ILE A 56 17.06 3.14 -0.84
CA ILE A 56 18.32 3.25 -1.60
C ILE A 56 18.97 4.62 -1.37
N VAL A 57 18.18 5.70 -1.50
CA VAL A 57 18.67 7.07 -1.31
C VAL A 57 19.19 7.29 0.11
N ARG A 58 18.50 6.80 1.16
CA ARG A 58 19.01 6.95 2.54
C ARG A 58 20.36 6.25 2.73
N ARG A 59 20.58 5.09 2.09
CA ARG A 59 21.82 4.33 2.22
C ARG A 59 22.97 5.06 1.53
N ASP A 60 22.72 5.58 0.33
CA ASP A 60 23.69 6.38 -0.42
C ASP A 60 24.10 7.66 0.35
N LEU A 61 23.16 8.23 1.12
CA LEU A 61 23.39 9.42 1.94
C LEU A 61 23.90 9.10 3.36
N GLY A 62 24.03 7.83 3.74
CA GLY A 62 24.46 7.42 5.09
C GLY A 62 23.47 7.78 6.21
N LEU A 63 22.19 7.93 5.88
CA LEU A 63 21.13 8.26 6.83
C LEU A 63 20.67 7.03 7.62
N ALA A 64 20.25 7.26 8.87
CA ALA A 64 19.76 6.22 9.76
C ALA A 64 18.46 5.60 9.23
N ALA A 65 18.22 4.34 9.61
CA ALA A 65 16.93 3.69 9.36
C ALA A 65 15.88 4.23 10.34
N TYR A 66 14.66 4.43 9.85
CA TYR A 66 13.50 4.70 10.69
C TYR A 66 13.25 3.53 11.65
N ARG A 67 12.99 3.85 12.92
CA ARG A 67 12.60 2.91 13.96
C ARG A 67 11.32 3.43 14.62
N PRO A 68 10.16 2.81 14.36
CA PRO A 68 8.90 3.25 14.95
C PRO A 68 8.85 2.94 16.44
N GLU A 69 8.23 3.83 17.20
CA GLU A 69 7.78 3.54 18.55
C GLU A 69 6.54 2.63 18.54
N ARG A 70 6.27 1.93 19.65
CA ARG A 70 5.13 1.01 19.74
C ARG A 70 3.80 1.69 19.38
N GLU A 71 3.61 2.91 19.88
CA GLU A 71 2.40 3.69 19.62
C GLU A 71 2.26 4.09 18.16
N GLU A 72 3.37 4.31 17.44
CA GLU A 72 3.35 4.57 16.00
C GLU A 72 2.89 3.33 15.23
N VAL A 73 3.33 2.13 15.62
CA VAL A 73 2.88 0.87 15.01
C VAL A 73 1.38 0.66 15.24
N GLU A 74 0.94 0.81 16.49
CA GLU A 74 -0.47 0.63 16.87
C GLU A 74 -1.36 1.69 16.21
N ARG A 75 -0.83 2.90 15.98
CA ARG A 75 -1.50 3.95 15.18
C ARG A 75 -1.81 3.48 13.76
N TYR A 76 -0.90 2.79 13.07
CA TYR A 76 -1.22 2.24 11.74
C TYR A 76 -2.21 1.08 11.80
N GLN A 77 -2.16 0.27 12.86
CA GLN A 77 -3.13 -0.81 13.09
C GLN A 77 -4.54 -0.27 13.36
N GLU A 78 -4.69 0.96 13.87
CA GLU A 78 -5.96 1.67 13.98
C GLU A 78 -6.34 2.39 12.67
N GLU A 79 -5.41 3.13 12.06
CA GLU A 79 -5.67 3.95 10.87
C GLU A 79 -6.10 3.14 9.66
N ILE A 80 -5.47 2.00 9.37
CA ILE A 80 -5.74 1.24 8.13
C ILE A 80 -7.15 0.61 8.14
N PRO A 81 -7.61 -0.06 9.21
CA PRO A 81 -9.00 -0.51 9.33
C PRO A 81 -10.00 0.65 9.31
N LEU A 82 -9.65 1.79 9.92
CA LEU A 82 -10.53 2.96 9.91
C LEU A 82 -10.62 3.57 8.50
N TYR A 83 -9.50 3.64 7.77
CA TYR A 83 -9.47 4.07 6.37
C TYR A 83 -10.34 3.15 5.49
N LYS A 84 -10.29 1.84 5.71
CA LYS A 84 -11.15 0.86 5.02
C LYS A 84 -12.65 1.17 5.19
N TYR A 85 -13.05 1.71 6.35
CA TYR A 85 -14.44 2.07 6.60
C TYR A 85 -14.91 3.21 5.69
N TYR A 86 -14.05 4.19 5.41
CA TYR A 86 -14.36 5.33 4.54
C TYR A 86 -14.09 5.06 3.06
N GLN A 87 -13.10 4.23 2.76
CA GLN A 87 -12.58 4.01 1.42
C GLN A 87 -12.35 2.53 1.15
N HIS A 88 -12.64 2.07 -0.06
CA HIS A 88 -12.32 0.70 -0.45
C HIS A 88 -10.80 0.48 -0.56
N LEU A 89 -10.32 -0.61 0.05
CA LEU A 89 -8.95 -1.13 -0.11
C LEU A 89 -8.98 -2.41 -0.95
N GLN A 90 -8.12 -2.48 -1.98
CA GLN A 90 -7.97 -3.70 -2.79
C GLN A 90 -7.34 -4.87 -2.03
N TYR A 91 -6.61 -4.57 -0.97
CA TYR A 91 -6.04 -5.54 -0.04
C TYR A 91 -6.18 -4.99 1.37
N VAL A 92 -6.71 -5.81 2.28
CA VAL A 92 -6.88 -5.44 3.67
C VAL A 92 -5.88 -6.25 4.47
N PRO A 93 -4.75 -5.66 4.86
CA PRO A 93 -3.73 -6.38 5.62
C PRO A 93 -4.23 -6.71 7.03
N THR A 94 -3.72 -7.81 7.59
CA THR A 94 -3.94 -8.12 9.02
C THR A 94 -3.15 -7.17 9.91
N ALA A 95 -3.50 -7.07 11.20
CA ALA A 95 -2.73 -6.28 12.15
C ALA A 95 -1.26 -6.74 12.25
N GLU A 96 -1.01 -8.05 12.08
CA GLU A 96 0.34 -8.62 12.04
C GLU A 96 1.09 -8.17 10.78
N GLU A 97 0.47 -8.21 9.60
CA GLU A 97 1.08 -7.72 8.36
C GLU A 97 1.40 -6.22 8.43
N ILE A 98 0.50 -5.42 9.01
CA ILE A 98 0.73 -3.98 9.25
C ILE A 98 1.95 -3.80 10.15
N ALA A 99 2.02 -4.52 11.27
CA ALA A 99 3.15 -4.43 12.19
C ALA A 99 4.47 -4.86 11.52
N GLN A 100 4.45 -5.97 10.79
CA GLN A 100 5.62 -6.46 10.04
C GLN A 100 6.15 -5.41 9.07
N VAL A 101 5.27 -4.77 8.29
CA VAL A 101 5.68 -3.71 7.36
C VAL A 101 6.23 -2.50 8.11
N VAL A 102 5.47 -1.95 9.06
CA VAL A 102 5.84 -0.69 9.72
C VAL A 102 7.14 -0.84 10.52
N GLN A 103 7.36 -1.98 11.17
CA GLN A 103 8.57 -2.22 11.99
C GLN A 103 9.85 -2.43 11.17
N HIS A 104 9.75 -2.96 9.95
CA HIS A 104 10.91 -3.34 9.16
C HIS A 104 11.21 -2.38 8.00
N VAL A 105 10.25 -1.57 7.56
CA VAL A 105 10.51 -0.56 6.52
C VAL A 105 11.41 0.54 7.10
N PRO A 106 12.58 0.81 6.49
CA PRO A 106 13.60 1.67 7.08
C PRO A 106 13.40 3.17 6.80
N VAL A 107 12.23 3.56 6.27
CA VAL A 107 11.81 4.95 6.04
C VAL A 107 10.41 5.16 6.62
N ALA A 108 10.14 6.31 7.19
CA ALA A 108 8.81 6.59 7.74
C ALA A 108 7.81 6.86 6.62
N ILE A 109 6.66 6.18 6.65
CA ILE A 109 5.56 6.35 5.70
C ILE A 109 4.49 7.20 6.37
N SER A 110 4.37 8.46 5.98
CA SER A 110 3.46 9.43 6.57
C SER A 110 2.62 10.10 5.49
N GLY A 111 1.88 11.14 5.83
CA GLY A 111 1.07 11.86 4.86
C GLY A 111 0.04 12.79 5.47
N GLU A 112 -0.67 13.47 4.57
CA GLU A 112 -1.77 14.38 4.91
C GLU A 112 -2.98 13.63 5.45
N SER A 113 -3.78 14.29 6.29
CA SER A 113 -5.11 13.80 6.64
C SER A 113 -6.05 13.92 5.44
N THR A 114 -6.64 12.81 4.99
CA THR A 114 -7.46 12.79 3.76
C THR A 114 -8.95 12.60 4.00
N GLU A 115 -9.35 12.02 5.14
CA GLU A 115 -10.75 11.63 5.39
C GLU A 115 -11.55 12.67 6.21
N GLY A 116 -11.37 13.95 5.90
CA GLY A 116 -12.14 15.05 6.50
C GLY A 116 -12.00 15.12 8.02
N ASP A 117 -13.13 15.10 8.73
CA ASP A 117 -13.22 15.17 10.20
C ASP A 117 -12.96 13.83 10.91
N ALA A 118 -12.66 12.76 10.16
CA ALA A 118 -12.40 11.45 10.74
C ALA A 118 -11.02 11.42 11.42
N GLU A 119 -11.01 11.01 12.69
CA GLU A 119 -9.81 10.95 13.51
C GLU A 119 -9.64 9.58 14.17
N VAL A 120 -8.39 9.28 14.53
CA VAL A 120 -8.11 8.16 15.42
C VAL A 120 -8.55 8.47 16.85
N SER A 121 -8.84 7.40 17.59
CA SER A 121 -9.35 7.44 18.94
C SER A 121 -8.28 7.13 19.98
N ALA A 122 -7.50 6.07 19.78
CA ALA A 122 -6.57 5.58 20.80
C ALA A 122 -5.20 6.27 20.73
N PHE A 123 -4.62 6.37 19.54
CA PHE A 123 -3.22 6.81 19.37
C PHE A 123 -3.11 8.26 18.90
N ARG A 124 -3.63 9.19 19.70
CA ARG A 124 -3.66 10.63 19.39
C ARG A 124 -2.40 11.36 19.86
N ASN A 125 -2.08 12.47 19.19
CA ASN A 125 -1.03 13.42 19.55
C ASN A 125 0.38 12.79 19.70
N LEU A 126 0.71 11.83 18.83
CA LEU A 126 2.05 11.25 18.80
C LEU A 126 3.06 12.29 18.34
N ALA A 127 4.23 12.35 19.00
CA ALA A 127 5.22 13.40 18.76
C ALA A 127 5.71 13.48 17.30
N ARG A 128 5.74 12.35 16.60
CA ARG A 128 6.20 12.23 15.20
C ARG A 128 5.06 12.26 14.18
N VAL A 129 3.81 12.28 14.62
CA VAL A 129 2.63 12.29 13.73
C VAL A 129 1.89 13.62 13.92
N PRO A 130 1.99 14.57 12.96
CA PRO A 130 1.50 15.93 13.14
C PRO A 130 -0.04 16.05 13.16
N THR A 131 -0.78 14.97 12.92
CA THR A 131 -2.24 14.96 12.80
C THR A 131 -2.89 13.80 13.54
N ASN A 132 -4.13 14.00 14.00
CA ASN A 132 -5.00 12.93 14.51
C ASN A 132 -5.92 12.35 13.43
N GLY A 133 -5.95 12.97 12.25
CA GLY A 133 -6.72 12.48 11.12
C GLY A 133 -6.12 11.24 10.45
N ILE A 134 -6.92 10.61 9.59
CA ILE A 134 -6.54 9.40 8.85
C ILE A 134 -5.65 9.77 7.67
N ARG A 135 -4.44 9.20 7.62
CA ARG A 135 -3.47 9.48 6.55
C ARG A 135 -3.66 8.51 5.39
N GLY A 136 -4.63 8.79 4.52
CA GLY A 136 -5.04 7.87 3.46
C GLY A 136 -3.92 7.50 2.49
N GLY A 137 -3.04 8.45 2.16
CA GLY A 137 -1.86 8.18 1.33
C GLY A 137 -0.94 7.12 1.94
N ALA A 138 -0.64 7.25 3.24
CA ALA A 138 0.15 6.26 3.98
C ALA A 138 -0.56 4.90 4.08
N CYS A 139 -1.87 4.91 4.35
CA CYS A 139 -2.69 3.69 4.40
C CYS A 139 -2.63 2.91 3.07
N LEU A 140 -2.73 3.61 1.94
CA LEU A 140 -2.65 3.02 0.61
C LEU A 140 -1.27 2.42 0.33
N VAL A 141 -0.19 3.16 0.64
CA VAL A 141 1.18 2.71 0.40
C VAL A 141 1.50 1.46 1.21
N ILE A 142 1.02 1.37 2.45
CA ILE A 142 1.19 0.16 3.28
C ILE A 142 0.34 -0.98 2.73
N ALA A 143 -0.97 -0.78 2.57
CA ALA A 143 -1.92 -1.84 2.24
C ALA A 143 -1.84 -2.31 0.78
N GLU A 144 -2.02 -1.40 -0.17
CA GLU A 144 -2.05 -1.71 -1.61
C GLU A 144 -0.66 -1.67 -2.27
N GLY A 145 0.28 -0.98 -1.64
CA GLY A 145 1.69 -1.00 -2.04
C GLY A 145 2.42 -2.20 -1.48
N LEU A 146 2.89 -2.07 -0.24
CA LEU A 146 3.85 -2.99 0.36
C LEU A 146 3.24 -4.37 0.63
N CYS A 147 2.08 -4.46 1.27
CA CYS A 147 1.44 -5.75 1.55
C CYS A 147 0.95 -6.42 0.26
N GLN A 148 0.11 -5.74 -0.54
CA GLN A 148 -0.47 -6.35 -1.74
C GLN A 148 0.57 -6.70 -2.82
N LYS A 149 1.65 -5.92 -2.96
CA LYS A 149 2.67 -6.14 -4.00
C LYS A 149 3.97 -6.75 -3.46
N ALA A 150 4.00 -7.25 -2.22
CA ALA A 150 5.19 -7.84 -1.59
C ALA A 150 5.98 -8.77 -2.52
N ALA A 151 5.31 -9.75 -3.14
CA ALA A 151 5.96 -10.71 -4.06
C ALA A 151 6.62 -10.05 -5.29
N LYS A 152 6.06 -8.94 -5.80
CA LYS A 152 6.63 -8.20 -6.94
C LYS A 152 7.80 -7.33 -6.48
N ILE A 153 7.70 -6.73 -5.29
CA ILE A 153 8.76 -5.90 -4.72
C ILE A 153 9.95 -6.74 -4.31
N ARG A 154 9.74 -7.93 -3.73
CA ARG A 154 10.79 -8.90 -3.45
C ARG A 154 11.62 -9.23 -4.68
N LYS A 155 10.98 -9.50 -5.82
CA LYS A 155 11.69 -9.71 -7.10
C LYS A 155 12.57 -8.52 -7.50
N THR A 156 12.17 -7.29 -7.17
CA THR A 156 12.95 -6.09 -7.45
C THR A 156 14.12 -5.97 -6.47
N VAL A 157 13.88 -6.20 -5.18
CA VAL A 157 14.91 -6.26 -4.12
C VAL A 157 15.98 -7.29 -4.46
N ASP A 158 15.58 -8.51 -4.82
CA ASP A 158 16.50 -9.60 -5.20
C ASP A 158 17.37 -9.22 -6.40
N LYS A 159 16.78 -8.56 -7.41
CA LYS A 159 17.51 -8.10 -8.60
C LYS A 159 18.51 -6.99 -8.29
N LEU A 160 18.20 -6.14 -7.31
CA LEU A 160 19.07 -5.05 -6.88
C LEU A 160 20.08 -5.51 -5.81
N GLY A 161 19.94 -6.72 -5.28
CA GLY A 161 20.81 -7.24 -4.23
C GLY A 161 20.69 -6.47 -2.91
N LEU A 162 19.50 -5.96 -2.60
CA LEU A 162 19.25 -5.18 -1.39
C LEU A 162 18.93 -6.10 -0.20
N ASP A 163 19.66 -5.91 0.89
CA ASP A 163 19.47 -6.55 2.20
C ASP A 163 18.44 -5.81 3.06
N GLY A 164 17.88 -6.47 4.08
CA GLY A 164 16.95 -5.85 5.04
C GLY A 164 15.48 -5.79 4.61
N TRP A 165 15.15 -6.44 3.50
CA TRP A 165 13.79 -6.55 2.95
C TRP A 165 13.27 -8.00 2.95
N GLU A 166 13.89 -8.87 3.73
CA GLU A 166 13.57 -10.30 3.83
C GLU A 166 12.16 -10.52 4.39
N PHE A 167 11.66 -9.60 5.23
CA PHE A 167 10.31 -9.63 5.80
C PHE A 167 9.20 -9.64 4.73
N LEU A 168 9.49 -9.17 3.50
CA LEU A 168 8.54 -9.26 2.38
C LEU A 168 8.21 -10.72 2.02
N ALA A 169 9.04 -11.68 2.43
CA ALA A 169 8.76 -13.09 2.24
C ALA A 169 7.57 -13.56 3.06
N ASP A 170 7.29 -12.95 4.22
CA ASP A 170 6.23 -13.37 5.13
C ASP A 170 4.87 -12.71 4.83
N LEU A 171 4.85 -11.72 3.92
CA LEU A 171 3.65 -10.98 3.53
C LEU A 171 2.87 -11.65 2.39
N GLY A 172 1.53 -11.59 2.43
CA GLY A 172 0.69 -12.11 1.35
C GLY A 172 0.54 -13.63 1.33
N HIS A 173 0.92 -14.31 2.42
CA HIS A 173 0.76 -15.76 2.60
C HIS A 173 -0.65 -16.19 2.99
N HIS A 174 -1.57 -15.26 3.23
CA HIS A 174 -2.99 -15.56 3.40
C HIS A 174 -3.67 -15.66 2.03
N LYS A 175 -3.34 -16.72 1.28
CA LYS A 175 -4.39 -17.34 0.47
C LYS A 175 -5.36 -17.95 1.46
N THR A 176 -6.42 -17.22 1.79
CA THR A 176 -7.63 -17.90 2.23
C THR A 176 -8.01 -18.84 1.09
N ASP A 177 -7.71 -20.12 1.28
CA ASP A 177 -8.30 -21.22 0.49
C ASP A 177 -9.83 -21.31 0.72
N ASP A 178 -10.41 -20.39 1.49
CA ASP A 178 -11.84 -20.09 1.56
C ASP A 178 -12.30 -19.20 0.38
N GLU A 179 -12.01 -19.62 -0.85
CA GLU A 179 -12.95 -19.32 -1.93
C GLU A 179 -14.19 -20.17 -1.67
N ASP A 180 -15.09 -19.64 -0.84
CA ASP A 180 -16.48 -20.06 -0.83
C ASP A 180 -17.01 -19.81 -2.26
N GLN A 181 -16.95 -20.85 -3.11
CA GLN A 181 -17.27 -20.83 -4.54
C GLN A 181 -18.74 -20.48 -4.85
N SER A 182 -19.51 -20.08 -3.84
CA SER A 182 -20.95 -19.85 -3.96
C SER A 182 -21.29 -18.59 -4.77
N THR A 183 -20.47 -17.53 -4.69
CA THR A 183 -20.75 -16.25 -5.38
C THR A 183 -19.51 -15.61 -6.00
N PRO A 184 -19.41 -15.54 -7.34
CA PRO A 184 -18.33 -14.86 -8.05
C PRO A 184 -18.25 -13.38 -7.70
N LYS A 185 -17.03 -12.84 -7.69
CA LYS A 185 -16.75 -11.41 -7.43
C LYS A 185 -17.61 -10.46 -8.27
N TYR A 186 -17.86 -10.77 -9.55
CA TYR A 186 -18.67 -9.90 -10.42
C TYR A 186 -20.17 -9.84 -10.06
N LEU A 187 -20.67 -10.81 -9.27
CA LEU A 187 -22.05 -10.82 -8.77
C LEU A 187 -22.20 -10.12 -7.42
N GLN A 188 -21.12 -9.99 -6.64
CA GLN A 188 -21.14 -9.36 -5.32
C GLN A 188 -21.44 -7.85 -5.40
N ASP A 189 -20.99 -7.18 -6.47
CA ASP A 189 -21.20 -5.75 -6.71
C ASP A 189 -22.36 -5.44 -7.68
N SER A 190 -23.34 -6.34 -7.78
CA SER A 190 -24.46 -6.17 -8.71
C SER A 190 -25.43 -5.07 -8.26
N VAL A 191 -25.33 -3.89 -8.87
CA VAL A 191 -26.25 -2.76 -8.67
C VAL A 191 -27.50 -2.91 -9.55
N GLY A 192 -28.66 -2.48 -9.04
CA GLY A 192 -29.92 -2.46 -9.79
C GLY A 192 -29.78 -1.76 -11.15
N GLY A 193 -30.29 -2.39 -12.21
CA GLY A 193 -30.22 -1.88 -13.58
C GLY A 193 -29.02 -2.38 -14.41
N ARG A 194 -28.04 -3.07 -13.79
CA ARG A 194 -27.00 -3.79 -14.53
C ARG A 194 -27.44 -5.23 -14.79
N PRO A 195 -27.61 -5.67 -16.04
CA PRO A 195 -28.06 -7.03 -16.32
C PRO A 195 -26.96 -8.05 -16.03
N VAL A 196 -27.32 -9.13 -15.35
CA VAL A 196 -26.48 -10.32 -15.22
C VAL A 196 -26.65 -11.16 -16.48
N LEU A 197 -25.65 -11.14 -17.36
CA LEU A 197 -25.72 -11.83 -18.66
C LEU A 197 -25.49 -13.34 -18.58
N ALA A 198 -24.71 -13.81 -17.60
CA ALA A 198 -24.44 -15.22 -17.38
C ALA A 198 -24.07 -15.50 -15.92
N HIS A 199 -24.41 -16.70 -15.43
CA HIS A 199 -24.02 -17.21 -14.12
C HIS A 199 -22.74 -18.05 -14.21
N PRO A 200 -21.93 -18.10 -13.14
CA PRO A 200 -20.66 -18.84 -13.13
C PRO A 200 -20.90 -20.33 -13.38
N GLY A 201 -20.08 -20.93 -14.25
CA GLY A 201 -20.12 -22.37 -14.51
C GLY A 201 -21.44 -22.90 -15.07
N ARG A 202 -22.42 -22.04 -15.39
CA ARG A 202 -23.74 -22.46 -15.84
C ARG A 202 -23.76 -22.60 -17.37
N PRO A 203 -24.11 -23.78 -17.91
CA PRO A 203 -24.33 -23.94 -19.35
C PRO A 203 -25.38 -22.94 -19.86
N GLY A 204 -25.12 -22.31 -21.02
CA GLY A 204 -25.98 -21.27 -21.62
C GLY A 204 -25.40 -19.85 -21.55
N GLY A 205 -24.28 -19.65 -20.85
CA GLY A 205 -23.51 -18.40 -20.87
C GLY A 205 -22.59 -18.25 -22.09
N PHE A 206 -21.66 -17.29 -22.01
CA PHE A 206 -20.67 -17.05 -23.06
C PHE A 206 -19.76 -18.27 -23.26
N ARG A 207 -19.71 -18.79 -24.49
CA ARG A 207 -18.82 -19.90 -24.85
C ARG A 207 -17.38 -19.40 -25.00
N LEU A 208 -16.47 -19.95 -24.20
CA LEU A 208 -15.04 -19.68 -24.33
C LEU A 208 -14.52 -20.26 -25.67
N VAL A 209 -13.88 -19.41 -26.47
CA VAL A 209 -13.17 -19.81 -27.69
C VAL A 209 -11.76 -19.23 -27.57
N TYR A 210 -10.76 -20.10 -27.58
CA TYR A 210 -9.37 -19.66 -27.55
C TYR A 210 -8.98 -19.04 -28.88
N GLY A 211 -8.43 -17.83 -28.83
CA GLY A 211 -7.96 -17.11 -30.00
C GLY A 211 -7.61 -15.67 -29.65
N ARG A 212 -6.88 -15.01 -30.56
CA ARG A 212 -6.57 -13.58 -30.47
C ARG A 212 -7.12 -12.90 -31.71
N ALA A 213 -8.10 -12.02 -31.55
CA ALA A 213 -8.64 -11.26 -32.67
C ALA A 213 -7.74 -10.04 -32.91
N ARG A 214 -7.95 -9.32 -34.02
CA ARG A 214 -7.25 -8.04 -34.24
C ARG A 214 -7.66 -6.96 -33.24
N THR A 215 -8.82 -7.14 -32.61
CA THR A 215 -9.45 -6.19 -31.68
C THR A 215 -9.37 -6.64 -30.22
N THR A 216 -8.70 -7.77 -29.92
CA THR A 216 -8.52 -8.30 -28.55
C THR A 216 -7.08 -8.76 -28.31
#